data_AF-A0AB37UDK9-F1
#
_entry.id   AF-A0AB37UDK9-F1
#
_cell.length_a   1.000
_cell.length_b   1.000
_cell.length_c   1.000
_cell.angle_alpha   90.00
_cell.angle_beta   90.00
_cell.angle_gamma   90.00
#
_symmetry.space_group_name_H-M   'P 1'
#
loop_
_entity.id
_entity.type
_entity.pdbx_description
1 polymer ?
#
loop_
_entity_poly.entity_id
_entity_poly.type
_entity_poly.pdbx_seq_one_letter_code
_entity_poly.pdbx_strand_id
1 'polypeptide(L)'
;MSNSSHQPLATSHSSYSPQITADGSYTFFSAEFGEAYHSQFGARQEAEFKFVEPTQLRQKARQQKSLRLLDVCYGLGYNTAAALAAIWEENPNCEIEVAGLELDPTVPQAAIAHNLLDNWSPLLPQLTQLATTHQVTSDRLQAKLLLGDARQTIQTLQASGFQADAIFLDPFSPPTCPQLWTVEFLGYVARCMHKSGILATYSCAASVRSALQVAGLKIGSTSPIGRRSPGTVASWHDSGLPPLSQEEREHLQTRAAIPYRDPQLCDSAEIICQRRVQEQQTSCLEPTSRWRKRRSRDV
;
A
#
# COMPACT_ATOMS: atom_id res chain seq x y z
N MET A 1 -12.93 -37.36 20.03
CA MET A 1 -12.18 -37.51 18.76
C MET A 1 -13.17 -37.41 17.62
N SER A 2 -13.26 -36.24 17.00
CA SER A 2 -13.99 -36.04 15.75
C SER A 2 -13.24 -34.95 14.99
N ASN A 3 -12.35 -35.40 14.10
CA ASN A 3 -11.64 -34.54 13.16
C ASN A 3 -12.69 -33.85 12.27
N SER A 4 -12.91 -32.56 12.49
CA SER A 4 -13.53 -31.70 11.49
C SER A 4 -12.43 -31.27 10.54
N SER A 5 -12.40 -31.95 9.39
CA SER A 5 -11.54 -31.64 8.26
C SER A 5 -11.85 -30.24 7.74
N HIS A 6 -10.91 -29.31 7.93
CA HIS A 6 -10.87 -28.03 7.22
C HIS A 6 -10.83 -28.30 5.72
N GLN A 7 -11.91 -27.96 5.02
CA GLN A 7 -11.86 -27.75 3.58
C GLN A 7 -11.21 -26.38 3.31
N PRO A 8 -10.21 -26.29 2.42
CA PRO A 8 -9.73 -25.00 1.96
C PRO A 8 -10.86 -24.27 1.22
N LEU A 9 -11.03 -22.97 1.47
CA LEU A 9 -11.92 -22.13 0.69
C LEU A 9 -11.54 -22.28 -0.78
N ALA A 10 -12.48 -22.75 -1.60
CA ALA A 10 -12.32 -22.80 -3.04
C ALA A 10 -12.07 -21.37 -3.55
N THR A 11 -10.93 -21.16 -4.19
CA THR A 11 -10.64 -19.95 -4.98
C THR A 11 -11.71 -19.84 -6.05
N SER A 12 -12.69 -18.95 -5.87
CA SER A 12 -13.58 -18.58 -6.96
C SER A 12 -12.70 -18.01 -8.06
N HIS A 13 -12.73 -18.60 -9.26
CA HIS A 13 -12.07 -18.02 -10.42
C HIS A 13 -12.68 -16.64 -10.68
N SER A 14 -12.03 -15.60 -10.17
CA SER A 14 -12.39 -14.21 -10.42
C SER A 14 -12.31 -13.98 -11.92
N SER A 15 -13.45 -13.72 -12.56
CA SER A 15 -13.45 -13.25 -13.93
C SER A 15 -12.88 -11.82 -13.91
N TYR A 16 -11.61 -11.67 -14.30
CA TYR A 16 -10.98 -10.36 -14.44
C TYR A 16 -11.56 -9.67 -15.69
N SER A 17 -12.41 -8.68 -15.46
CA SER A 17 -12.96 -7.83 -16.52
C SER A 17 -12.35 -6.43 -16.40
N PRO A 18 -11.53 -5.99 -17.37
CA PRO A 18 -10.96 -4.65 -17.37
C PRO A 18 -12.04 -3.56 -17.34
N GLN A 19 -11.91 -2.60 -16.44
CA GLN A 19 -12.74 -1.39 -16.36
C GLN A 19 -11.88 -0.18 -16.70
N ILE A 20 -12.31 0.63 -17.68
CA ILE A 20 -11.60 1.86 -18.04
C ILE A 20 -11.72 2.90 -16.92
N THR A 21 -10.62 3.57 -16.61
CA THR A 21 -10.55 4.69 -15.66
C THR A 21 -10.49 6.03 -16.41
N ALA A 22 -10.68 7.15 -15.70
CA ALA A 22 -10.76 8.47 -16.31
C ALA A 22 -9.44 8.94 -16.97
N ASP A 23 -8.29 8.35 -16.63
CA ASP A 23 -7.01 8.65 -17.27
C ASP A 23 -6.69 7.74 -18.48
N GLY A 24 -7.61 6.85 -18.85
CA GLY A 24 -7.44 5.90 -19.95
C GLY A 24 -6.70 4.61 -19.59
N SER A 25 -6.19 4.47 -18.36
CA SER A 25 -5.73 3.18 -17.83
C SER A 25 -6.91 2.29 -17.44
N TYR A 26 -6.65 1.00 -17.18
CA TYR A 26 -7.68 0.04 -16.79
C TYR A 26 -7.48 -0.41 -15.34
N THR A 27 -8.54 -0.86 -14.68
CA THR A 27 -8.49 -1.53 -13.38
C THR A 27 -9.32 -2.81 -13.41
N PHE A 28 -9.10 -3.72 -12.48
CA PHE A 28 -10.07 -4.77 -12.16
C PHE A 28 -10.95 -4.37 -10.97
N PHE A 29 -12.05 -5.11 -10.78
CA PHE A 29 -12.89 -5.05 -9.59
C PHE A 29 -12.78 -6.37 -8.83
N SER A 30 -12.43 -6.32 -7.56
CA SER A 30 -12.47 -7.48 -6.68
C SER A 30 -13.88 -7.66 -6.12
N ALA A 31 -14.55 -8.73 -6.52
CA ALA A 31 -15.86 -9.08 -5.95
C ALA A 31 -15.76 -9.48 -4.46
N GLU A 32 -14.64 -10.09 -4.07
CA GLU A 32 -14.36 -10.48 -2.68
C GLU A 32 -14.30 -9.26 -1.74
N PHE A 33 -13.61 -8.21 -2.18
CA PHE A 33 -13.43 -6.98 -1.39
C PHE A 33 -14.47 -5.90 -1.71
N GLY A 34 -15.25 -6.05 -2.78
CA GLY A 34 -16.22 -5.04 -3.22
C GLY A 34 -15.57 -3.72 -3.66
N GLU A 35 -14.31 -3.76 -4.07
CA GLU A 35 -13.47 -2.60 -4.38
C GLU A 35 -12.74 -2.78 -5.71
N ALA A 36 -12.46 -1.67 -6.40
CA ALA A 36 -11.55 -1.66 -7.54
C ALA A 36 -10.09 -1.73 -7.07
N TYR A 37 -9.22 -2.39 -7.84
CA TYR A 37 -7.78 -2.48 -7.53
C TYR A 37 -7.08 -1.12 -7.56
N HIS A 38 -7.52 -0.22 -8.45
CA HIS A 38 -7.12 1.18 -8.46
C HIS A 38 -8.33 2.10 -8.58
N SER A 39 -8.11 3.37 -8.27
CA SER A 39 -9.09 4.43 -8.41
C SER A 39 -9.61 4.56 -9.84
N GLN A 40 -10.93 4.72 -9.98
CA GLN A 40 -11.58 5.02 -11.26
C GLN A 40 -11.16 6.37 -11.87
N PHE A 41 -10.46 7.23 -11.11
CA PHE A 41 -9.91 8.48 -11.62
C PHE A 41 -8.66 8.28 -12.50
N GLY A 42 -7.96 7.15 -12.34
CA GLY A 42 -6.77 6.86 -13.11
C GLY A 42 -5.74 6.08 -12.33
N ALA A 43 -5.46 4.83 -12.74
CA ALA A 43 -4.51 3.96 -12.05
C ALA A 43 -3.06 4.43 -12.23
N ARG A 44 -2.72 4.97 -13.41
CA ARG A 44 -1.38 5.51 -13.69
C ARG A 44 -1.13 6.81 -12.93
N GLN A 45 -2.08 7.74 -12.98
CA GLN A 45 -1.96 8.99 -12.22
C GLN A 45 -1.92 8.74 -10.71
N GLU A 46 -2.69 7.77 -10.21
CA GLU A 46 -2.64 7.38 -8.80
C GLU A 46 -1.26 6.85 -8.40
N ALA A 47 -0.68 5.92 -9.18
CA ALA A 47 0.68 5.42 -8.95
C ALA A 47 1.70 6.56 -8.85
N GLU A 48 1.61 7.53 -9.76
CA GLU A 48 2.50 8.69 -9.79
C GLU A 48 2.33 9.59 -8.57
N PHE A 49 1.13 10.12 -8.35
CA PHE A 49 0.85 11.18 -7.38
C PHE A 49 0.71 10.69 -5.94
N LYS A 50 0.33 9.42 -5.72
CA LYS A 50 0.17 8.85 -4.37
C LYS A 50 1.40 8.11 -3.89
N PHE A 51 2.26 7.63 -4.80
CA PHE A 51 3.38 6.78 -4.44
C PHE A 51 4.73 7.30 -4.93
N VAL A 52 4.91 7.53 -6.24
CA VAL A 52 6.22 7.95 -6.79
C VAL A 52 6.65 9.32 -6.30
N GLU A 53 5.82 10.35 -6.46
CA GLU A 53 6.17 11.71 -6.04
C GLU A 53 6.36 11.81 -4.52
N PRO A 54 5.44 11.30 -3.67
CA PRO A 54 5.56 11.50 -2.22
C PRO A 54 6.74 10.75 -1.59
N THR A 55 7.22 9.66 -2.21
CA THR A 55 8.42 8.94 -1.77
C THR A 55 9.73 9.52 -2.30
N GLN A 56 9.64 10.57 -3.12
CA GLN A 56 10.76 11.33 -3.68
C GLN A 56 11.71 10.47 -4.53
N LEU A 57 11.19 9.45 -5.20
CA LEU A 57 12.00 8.49 -5.96
C LEU A 57 12.90 9.15 -7.00
N ARG A 58 12.39 10.13 -7.75
CA ARG A 58 13.17 10.90 -8.73
C ARG A 58 14.37 11.61 -8.12
N GLN A 59 14.17 12.26 -6.97
CA GLN A 59 15.26 12.91 -6.26
C GLN A 59 16.29 11.91 -5.76
N LYS A 60 15.84 10.77 -5.19
CA LYS A 60 16.73 9.72 -4.72
C LYS A 60 17.55 9.12 -5.86
N ALA A 61 16.94 8.90 -7.03
CA ALA A 61 17.60 8.37 -8.22
C ALA A 61 18.74 9.27 -8.72
N ARG A 62 18.60 10.59 -8.60
CA ARG A 62 19.67 11.56 -8.93
C ARG A 62 20.85 11.53 -7.95
N GLN A 63 20.62 11.05 -6.72
CA GLN A 63 21.59 11.12 -5.62
C GLN A 63 22.23 9.78 -5.28
N GLN A 64 21.58 8.67 -5.65
CA GLN A 64 21.95 7.32 -5.28
C GLN A 64 22.18 6.47 -6.53
N LYS A 65 23.11 5.52 -6.44
CA LYS A 65 23.41 4.58 -7.54
C LYS A 65 22.48 3.37 -7.54
N SER A 66 21.90 3.06 -6.40
CA SER A 66 20.97 1.95 -6.24
C SER A 66 19.81 2.36 -5.35
N LEU A 67 18.65 1.76 -5.59
CA LEU A 67 17.42 1.99 -4.83
C LEU A 67 16.70 0.68 -4.53
N ARG A 68 16.07 0.62 -3.35
CA ARG A 68 15.23 -0.50 -2.94
C ARG A 68 13.78 -0.08 -2.82
N LEU A 69 12.88 -0.86 -3.43
CA LEU A 69 11.43 -0.65 -3.39
C LEU A 69 10.74 -1.84 -2.73
N LEU A 70 9.85 -1.56 -1.79
CA LEU A 70 8.87 -2.53 -1.29
C LEU A 70 7.48 -2.13 -1.80
N ASP A 71 6.82 -3.02 -2.55
CA ASP A 71 5.46 -2.85 -3.07
C ASP A 71 4.51 -3.81 -2.34
N VAL A 72 3.74 -3.31 -1.39
CA VAL A 72 2.79 -4.11 -0.59
C VAL A 72 1.45 -4.16 -1.29
N CYS A 73 1.02 -5.36 -1.67
CA CYS A 73 -0.11 -5.64 -2.56
C CYS A 73 0.17 -5.22 -4.00
N TYR A 74 1.08 -5.95 -4.65
CA TYR A 74 1.55 -5.68 -6.02
C TYR A 74 0.41 -5.50 -7.03
N GLY A 75 -0.65 -6.32 -6.92
CA GLY A 75 -1.86 -6.22 -7.71
C GLY A 75 -1.58 -6.24 -9.21
N LEU A 76 -1.94 -5.15 -9.90
CA LEU A 76 -1.77 -5.02 -11.35
C LEU A 76 -0.33 -4.69 -11.76
N GLY A 77 0.54 -4.32 -10.81
CA GLY A 77 1.93 -3.92 -11.06
C GLY A 77 2.12 -2.45 -11.46
N TYR A 78 1.09 -1.60 -11.38
CA TYR A 78 1.20 -0.20 -11.78
C TYR A 78 2.15 0.62 -10.91
N ASN A 79 2.14 0.41 -9.59
CA ASN A 79 3.01 1.17 -8.69
C ASN A 79 4.48 0.84 -8.96
N THR A 80 4.82 -0.46 -9.04
CA THR A 80 6.17 -0.90 -9.47
C THR A 80 6.53 -0.35 -10.86
N ALA A 81 5.65 -0.43 -11.87
CA ALA A 81 5.93 0.11 -13.20
C ALA A 81 6.22 1.61 -13.19
N ALA A 82 5.42 2.39 -12.45
CA ALA A 82 5.60 3.83 -12.29
C ALA A 82 6.92 4.17 -11.59
N ALA A 83 7.27 3.44 -10.52
CA ALA A 83 8.54 3.63 -9.83
C ALA A 83 9.75 3.36 -10.74
N LEU A 84 9.76 2.23 -11.45
CA LEU A 84 10.85 1.88 -12.37
C LEU A 84 11.01 2.94 -13.46
N ALA A 85 9.90 3.37 -14.07
CA ALA A 85 9.90 4.41 -15.09
C ALA A 85 10.48 5.73 -14.56
N ALA A 86 9.98 6.20 -13.40
CA ALA A 86 10.42 7.45 -12.79
C ALA A 86 11.90 7.43 -12.38
N ILE A 87 12.38 6.31 -11.85
CA ILE A 87 13.78 6.17 -11.44
C ILE A 87 14.71 6.19 -12.66
N TRP A 88 14.41 5.41 -13.70
CA TRP A 88 15.27 5.32 -14.88
C TRP A 88 15.14 6.50 -15.86
N GLU A 89 14.05 7.26 -15.79
CA GLU A 89 13.95 8.57 -16.44
C GLU A 89 15.01 9.54 -15.89
N GLU A 90 15.23 9.52 -14.57
CA GLU A 90 16.18 10.40 -13.89
C GLU A 90 17.62 9.89 -13.89
N ASN A 91 17.78 8.58 -13.71
CA ASN A 91 19.08 7.93 -13.72
C ASN A 91 18.95 6.56 -14.41
N PRO A 92 19.20 6.49 -15.74
CA PRO A 92 19.11 5.24 -16.48
C PRO A 92 20.04 4.14 -15.94
N ASN A 93 21.10 4.48 -15.20
CA ASN A 93 22.06 3.52 -14.66
C ASN A 93 21.78 3.12 -13.21
N CYS A 94 20.68 3.58 -12.61
CA CYS A 94 20.32 3.20 -11.26
C CYS A 94 20.02 1.69 -11.19
N GLU A 95 20.68 0.99 -10.27
CA GLU A 95 20.34 -0.39 -9.93
C GLU A 95 19.10 -0.39 -9.03
N ILE A 96 18.13 -1.27 -9.28
CA ILE A 96 16.88 -1.30 -8.54
C ILE A 96 16.64 -2.72 -8.01
N GLU A 97 16.40 -2.84 -6.71
CA GLU A 97 15.94 -4.07 -6.07
C GLU A 97 14.47 -3.88 -5.64
N VAL A 98 13.56 -4.73 -6.12
CA VAL A 98 12.13 -4.67 -5.81
C VAL A 98 11.69 -5.94 -5.08
N ALA A 99 11.02 -5.76 -3.94
CA ALA A 99 10.27 -6.81 -3.27
C ALA A 99 8.78 -6.47 -3.32
N GLY A 100 8.00 -7.26 -4.06
CA GLY A 100 6.54 -7.17 -4.07
C GLY A 100 5.92 -8.20 -3.14
N LEU A 101 4.90 -7.83 -2.36
CA LEU A 101 4.07 -8.80 -1.62
C LEU A 101 2.76 -9.00 -2.37
N GLU A 102 2.41 -10.24 -2.70
CA GLU A 102 1.19 -10.54 -3.45
C GLU A 102 0.55 -11.83 -2.93
N LEU A 103 -0.76 -11.80 -2.72
CA LEU A 103 -1.51 -12.97 -2.29
C LEU A 103 -1.87 -13.86 -3.48
N ASP A 104 -2.36 -13.25 -4.56
CA ASP A 104 -2.93 -13.95 -5.71
C ASP A 104 -2.08 -13.68 -6.97
N PRO A 105 -1.23 -14.63 -7.39
CA PRO A 105 -0.41 -14.46 -8.58
C PRO A 105 -1.22 -14.37 -9.88
N THR A 106 -2.50 -14.73 -9.86
CA THR A 106 -3.34 -14.66 -11.07
C THR A 106 -3.73 -13.22 -11.42
N VAL A 107 -3.71 -12.29 -10.46
CA VAL A 107 -3.98 -10.86 -10.67
C VAL A 107 -2.95 -10.21 -11.61
N PRO A 108 -1.63 -10.23 -11.32
CA PRO A 108 -0.64 -9.64 -12.21
C PRO A 108 -0.56 -10.38 -13.55
N GLN A 109 -0.80 -11.70 -13.58
CA GLN A 109 -0.88 -12.47 -14.83
C GLN A 109 -2.04 -12.01 -15.71
N ALA A 110 -3.21 -11.77 -15.11
CA ALA A 110 -4.36 -11.23 -15.81
C ALA A 110 -4.11 -9.81 -16.32
N ALA A 111 -3.39 -8.97 -15.56
CA ALA A 111 -3.01 -7.64 -16.02
C ALA A 111 -2.17 -7.70 -17.31
N ILE A 112 -1.21 -8.63 -17.40
CA ILE A 112 -0.47 -8.88 -18.64
C ILE A 112 -1.38 -9.41 -19.76
N ALA A 113 -2.21 -10.42 -19.47
CA ALA A 113 -3.08 -11.04 -20.48
C ALA A 113 -4.09 -10.05 -21.08
N HIS A 114 -4.49 -9.03 -20.31
CA HIS A 114 -5.39 -7.97 -20.73
C HIS A 114 -4.67 -6.68 -21.18
N ASN A 115 -3.35 -6.72 -21.40
CA ASN A 115 -2.58 -5.59 -21.93
C ASN A 115 -2.63 -4.32 -21.07
N LEU A 116 -2.84 -4.46 -19.75
CA LEU A 116 -2.95 -3.32 -18.82
C LEU A 116 -1.65 -2.52 -18.72
N LEU A 117 -0.51 -3.18 -18.99
CA LEU A 117 0.83 -2.61 -18.83
C LEU A 117 1.50 -2.20 -20.16
N ASP A 118 0.83 -2.30 -21.31
CA ASP A 118 1.43 -2.07 -22.64
C ASP A 118 2.04 -0.67 -22.80
N ASN A 119 1.46 0.31 -22.13
CA ASN A 119 1.91 1.71 -22.17
C ASN A 119 3.16 1.99 -21.32
N TRP A 120 3.75 0.96 -20.68
CA TRP A 120 4.98 1.08 -19.89
C TRP A 120 6.24 0.63 -20.65
N SER A 121 6.20 0.56 -21.99
CA SER A 121 7.40 0.34 -22.80
C SER A 121 8.50 1.38 -22.45
N PRO A 122 9.77 0.97 -22.27
CA PRO A 122 10.35 -0.35 -22.58
C PRO A 122 10.32 -1.39 -21.44
N LEU A 123 9.61 -1.15 -20.33
CA LEU A 123 9.60 -2.01 -19.13
C LEU A 123 8.77 -3.30 -19.28
N LEU A 124 7.92 -3.36 -20.31
CA LEU A 124 6.94 -4.44 -20.48
C LEU A 124 7.54 -5.85 -20.40
N PRO A 125 8.72 -6.17 -20.98
CA PRO A 125 9.31 -7.49 -20.86
C PRO A 125 9.64 -7.88 -19.41
N GLN A 126 10.23 -6.97 -18.63
CA GLN A 126 10.56 -7.21 -17.22
C GLN A 126 9.30 -7.35 -16.37
N LEU A 127 8.29 -6.50 -16.60
CA LEU A 127 7.00 -6.57 -15.90
C LEU A 127 6.26 -7.89 -16.22
N THR A 128 6.31 -8.33 -17.48
CA THR A 128 5.73 -9.60 -17.93
C THR A 128 6.43 -10.78 -17.26
N GLN A 129 7.77 -10.77 -17.23
CA GLN A 129 8.54 -11.81 -16.57
C GLN A 129 8.26 -11.84 -15.06
N LEU A 130 8.20 -10.68 -14.39
CA LEU A 130 7.88 -10.59 -12.97
C LEU A 130 6.48 -11.14 -12.66
N ALA A 131 5.48 -10.79 -13.48
CA ALA A 131 4.11 -11.27 -13.31
C ALA A 131 3.96 -12.80 -13.52
N THR A 132 4.71 -13.37 -14.46
CA THR A 132 4.56 -14.79 -14.86
C THR A 132 5.47 -15.75 -14.11
N THR A 133 6.68 -15.30 -13.75
CA THR A 133 7.70 -16.13 -13.10
C THR A 133 7.99 -15.72 -11.66
N HIS A 134 7.38 -14.62 -11.21
CA HIS A 134 7.54 -14.04 -9.87
C HIS A 134 8.95 -13.53 -9.57
N GLN A 135 9.84 -13.51 -10.57
CA GLN A 135 11.19 -12.99 -10.44
C GLN A 135 11.73 -12.48 -11.77
N VAL A 136 12.46 -11.36 -11.74
CA VAL A 136 13.26 -10.90 -12.88
C VAL A 136 14.62 -10.44 -12.37
N THR A 137 15.66 -10.83 -13.11
CA THR A 137 17.04 -10.40 -12.86
C THR A 137 17.63 -9.94 -14.18
N SER A 138 18.20 -8.74 -14.19
CA SER A 138 18.92 -8.12 -15.30
C SER A 138 20.01 -7.20 -14.76
N ASP A 139 20.82 -6.59 -15.63
CA ASP A 139 21.94 -5.73 -15.26
C ASP A 139 21.59 -4.62 -14.24
N ARG A 140 20.36 -4.07 -14.30
CA ARG A 140 19.92 -2.94 -13.45
C ARG A 140 18.69 -3.24 -12.61
N LEU A 141 18.13 -4.45 -12.67
CA LEU A 141 16.90 -4.81 -11.97
C LEU A 141 16.99 -6.19 -11.36
N GLN A 142 16.73 -6.27 -10.06
CA GLN A 142 16.40 -7.49 -9.35
C GLN A 142 15.02 -7.31 -8.73
N ALA A 143 13.98 -7.97 -9.25
CA ALA A 143 12.64 -7.89 -8.68
C ALA A 143 12.11 -9.28 -8.36
N LYS A 144 11.38 -9.40 -7.24
CA LYS A 144 10.75 -10.64 -6.79
C LYS A 144 9.37 -10.37 -6.20
N LEU A 145 8.39 -11.20 -6.57
CA LEU A 145 7.12 -11.30 -5.86
C LEU A 145 7.21 -12.39 -4.81
N LEU A 146 6.97 -12.02 -3.55
CA LEU A 146 6.80 -12.94 -2.43
C LEU A 146 5.33 -13.30 -2.34
N LEU A 147 5.01 -14.50 -2.82
CA LEU A 147 3.63 -14.98 -2.88
C LEU A 147 3.15 -15.52 -1.53
N GLY A 148 1.91 -15.17 -1.18
CA GLY A 148 1.22 -15.62 0.02
C GLY A 148 0.69 -14.46 0.87
N ASP A 149 0.17 -14.77 2.05
CA ASP A 149 -0.33 -13.76 2.98
C ASP A 149 0.79 -12.76 3.33
N ALA A 150 0.55 -11.48 3.03
CA ALA A 150 1.49 -10.40 3.29
C ALA A 150 1.96 -10.36 4.75
N ARG A 151 1.12 -10.80 5.70
CA ARG A 151 1.47 -10.91 7.13
C ARG A 151 2.62 -11.88 7.39
N GLN A 152 2.77 -12.91 6.56
CA GLN A 152 3.85 -13.90 6.65
C GLN A 152 5.05 -13.50 5.78
N THR A 153 4.79 -13.05 4.54
CA THR A 153 5.87 -12.71 3.61
C THR A 153 6.67 -11.50 4.06
N ILE A 154 6.05 -10.52 4.73
CA ILE A 154 6.77 -9.38 5.32
C ILE A 154 7.73 -9.80 6.43
N GLN A 155 7.42 -10.85 7.21
CA GLN A 155 8.31 -11.37 8.24
C GLN A 155 9.56 -12.00 7.61
N THR A 156 9.36 -12.77 6.54
CA THR A 156 10.47 -13.34 5.76
C THR A 156 11.36 -12.25 5.17
N LEU A 157 10.75 -11.21 4.59
CA LEU A 157 11.49 -10.08 4.01
C LEU A 157 12.24 -9.27 5.08
N GLN A 158 11.62 -9.04 6.25
CA GLN A 158 12.29 -8.36 7.35
C GLN A 158 13.48 -9.18 7.87
N ALA A 159 13.33 -10.50 7.98
CA ALA A 159 14.39 -11.41 8.43
C ALA A 159 15.58 -11.49 7.45
N SER A 160 15.38 -11.22 6.15
CA SER A 160 16.49 -11.14 5.18
C SER A 160 17.34 -9.88 5.33
N GLY A 161 16.89 -8.90 6.13
CA GLY A 161 17.56 -7.62 6.30
C GLY A 161 17.27 -6.61 5.18
N PHE A 162 16.20 -6.82 4.40
CA PHE A 162 15.77 -5.88 3.37
C PHE A 162 15.47 -4.50 3.98
N GLN A 163 15.95 -3.44 3.32
CA GLN A 163 15.79 -2.06 3.76
C GLN A 163 15.44 -1.18 2.56
N ALA A 164 14.17 -0.82 2.45
CA ALA A 164 13.59 -0.10 1.33
C ALA A 164 13.83 1.41 1.42
N ASP A 165 14.24 2.02 0.31
CA ASP A 165 14.28 3.47 0.16
C ASP A 165 12.88 4.05 -0.06
N ALA A 166 11.98 3.28 -0.69
CA ALA A 166 10.57 3.61 -0.83
C ALA A 166 9.71 2.39 -0.47
N ILE A 167 8.62 2.63 0.28
CA ILE A 167 7.59 1.62 0.53
C ILE A 167 6.27 2.14 -0.03
N PHE A 168 5.66 1.36 -0.91
CA PHE A 168 4.29 1.58 -1.37
C PHE A 168 3.37 0.65 -0.59
N LEU A 169 2.47 1.24 0.18
CA LEU A 169 1.47 0.52 0.97
C LEU A 169 0.09 0.70 0.32
N ASP A 170 -0.31 -0.27 -0.49
CA ASP A 170 -1.50 -0.18 -1.33
C ASP A 170 -2.48 -1.39 -1.23
N PRO A 171 -2.83 -1.87 -0.02
CA PRO A 171 -3.89 -2.87 0.09
C PRO A 171 -5.29 -2.24 -0.08
N PHE A 172 -6.31 -3.08 -0.25
CA PHE A 172 -7.72 -2.64 -0.19
C PHE A 172 -8.04 -1.90 1.11
N SER A 173 -9.13 -1.12 1.10
CA SER A 173 -9.37 -0.13 2.15
C SER A 173 -9.44 -0.72 3.57
N PRO A 174 -9.12 0.05 4.62
CA PRO A 174 -9.00 -0.50 5.97
C PRO A 174 -10.20 -1.26 6.54
N PRO A 175 -11.46 -0.87 6.30
CA PRO A 175 -12.61 -1.65 6.75
C PRO A 175 -12.74 -3.02 6.03
N THR A 176 -12.21 -3.12 4.82
CA THR A 176 -12.37 -4.24 3.90
C THR A 176 -11.22 -5.25 4.02
N CYS A 177 -9.99 -4.77 4.16
CA CYS A 177 -8.79 -5.58 4.35
C CYS A 177 -8.02 -5.17 5.62
N PRO A 178 -8.64 -5.18 6.81
CA PRO A 178 -8.03 -4.65 8.04
C PRO A 178 -6.72 -5.35 8.44
N GLN A 179 -6.49 -6.59 7.99
CA GLN A 179 -5.28 -7.37 8.24
C GLN A 179 -4.00 -6.59 7.93
N LEU A 180 -4.01 -5.82 6.84
CA LEU A 180 -2.85 -5.10 6.32
C LEU A 180 -2.74 -3.64 6.81
N TRP A 181 -3.60 -3.27 7.77
CA TRP A 181 -3.62 -1.95 8.40
C TRP A 181 -3.47 -2.01 9.93
N THR A 182 -3.09 -3.17 10.45
CA THR A 182 -2.89 -3.37 11.89
C THR A 182 -1.57 -2.80 12.36
N VAL A 183 -1.50 -2.43 13.64
CA VAL A 183 -0.25 -1.97 14.28
C VAL A 183 0.86 -3.01 14.08
N GLU A 184 0.53 -4.28 14.25
CA GLU A 184 1.48 -5.38 14.16
C GLU A 184 2.05 -5.53 12.75
N PHE A 185 1.20 -5.53 11.73
CA PHE A 185 1.63 -5.62 10.34
C PHE A 185 2.45 -4.39 9.93
N LEU A 186 1.95 -3.18 10.21
CA LEU A 186 2.66 -1.94 9.87
C LEU A 186 3.98 -1.79 10.63
N GLY A 187 4.10 -2.40 11.82
CA GLY A 187 5.37 -2.51 12.54
C GLY A 187 6.41 -3.33 11.79
N TYR A 188 6.03 -4.43 11.13
CA TYR A 188 6.93 -5.17 10.25
C TYR A 188 7.29 -4.39 8.99
N VAL A 189 6.31 -3.74 8.36
CA VAL A 189 6.52 -2.87 7.20
C VAL A 189 7.53 -1.76 7.53
N ALA A 190 7.34 -1.07 8.66
CA ALA A 190 8.25 -0.01 9.10
C ALA A 190 9.69 -0.52 9.30
N ARG A 191 9.88 -1.73 9.85
CA ARG A 191 11.22 -2.32 10.04
C ARG A 191 11.95 -2.68 8.74
N CYS A 192 11.22 -2.83 7.64
CA CYS A 192 11.77 -2.98 6.30
C CYS A 192 12.11 -1.63 5.64
N MET A 193 11.90 -0.49 6.31
CA MET A 193 12.19 0.83 5.76
C MET A 193 13.58 1.32 6.17
N HIS A 194 14.39 1.68 5.18
CA HIS A 194 15.68 2.33 5.41
C HIS A 194 15.51 3.60 6.26
N LYS A 195 16.56 4.03 6.98
CA LYS A 195 16.50 5.21 7.87
C LYS A 195 16.08 6.50 7.16
N SER A 196 16.49 6.66 5.90
CA SER A 196 16.09 7.75 5.01
C SER A 196 14.93 7.38 4.06
N GLY A 197 14.31 6.22 4.29
CA GLY A 197 13.21 5.70 3.50
C GLY A 197 11.92 6.49 3.75
N ILE A 198 11.03 6.44 2.76
CA ILE A 198 9.70 7.04 2.86
C ILE A 198 8.66 5.99 2.46
N LEU A 199 7.67 5.80 3.32
CA LEU A 199 6.46 5.05 3.03
C LEU A 199 5.39 5.99 2.49
N ALA A 200 4.65 5.58 1.47
CA ALA A 200 3.47 6.27 0.98
C ALA A 200 2.27 5.33 0.86
N THR A 201 1.07 5.88 1.11
CA THR A 201 -0.21 5.19 0.93
C THR A 201 -1.30 6.18 0.51
N TYR A 202 -2.25 5.72 -0.29
CA TYR A 202 -3.45 6.52 -0.65
C TYR A 202 -4.34 6.81 0.57
N SER A 203 -4.25 5.98 1.62
CA SER A 203 -5.16 6.06 2.76
C SER A 203 -4.85 7.24 3.68
N CYS A 204 -5.85 8.07 3.96
CA CYS A 204 -5.81 9.11 4.99
C CYS A 204 -6.57 8.73 6.27
N ALA A 205 -6.89 7.44 6.46
CA ALA A 205 -7.64 6.99 7.62
C ALA A 205 -6.87 7.29 8.93
N ALA A 206 -7.56 7.87 9.91
CA ALA A 206 -6.96 8.20 11.21
C ALA A 206 -6.38 6.97 11.92
N SER A 207 -7.02 5.80 11.80
CA SER A 207 -6.53 4.54 12.35
C SER A 207 -5.21 4.08 11.74
N VAL A 208 -5.01 4.30 10.44
CA VAL A 208 -3.77 3.96 9.72
C VAL A 208 -2.64 4.90 10.16
N ARG A 209 -2.92 6.21 10.16
CA ARG A 209 -1.97 7.22 10.64
C ARG A 209 -1.55 6.98 12.09
N SER A 210 -2.50 6.64 12.97
CA SER A 210 -2.19 6.25 14.35
C SER A 210 -1.37 4.98 14.42
N ALA A 211 -1.66 3.96 13.61
CA ALA A 211 -0.88 2.72 13.59
C ALA A 211 0.58 2.96 13.12
N LEU A 212 0.79 3.81 12.12
CA LEU A 212 2.12 4.25 11.69
C LEU A 212 2.87 5.01 12.81
N GLN A 213 2.18 5.88 13.56
CA GLN A 213 2.77 6.55 14.72
C GLN A 213 3.15 5.56 15.84
N VAL A 214 2.31 4.56 16.11
CA VAL A 214 2.62 3.50 17.08
C VAL A 214 3.80 2.64 16.62
N ALA A 215 3.96 2.45 15.30
CA ALA A 215 5.14 1.80 14.71
C ALA A 215 6.42 2.66 14.80
N GLY A 216 6.35 3.87 15.37
CA GLY A 216 7.48 4.78 15.58
C GLY A 216 7.74 5.73 14.42
N LEU A 217 6.88 5.74 13.40
CA LEU A 217 7.03 6.63 12.25
C LEU A 217 6.42 8.00 12.50
N LYS A 218 7.03 8.99 11.86
CA LYS A 218 6.48 10.32 11.66
C LYS A 218 5.56 10.28 10.46
N ILE A 219 4.50 11.09 10.47
CA ILE A 219 3.47 11.09 9.42
C ILE A 219 3.29 12.47 8.82
N GLY A 220 3.04 12.51 7.52
CA GLY A 220 2.70 13.69 6.75
C GLY A 220 1.50 13.45 5.85
N SER A 221 0.92 14.53 5.33
CA SER A 221 -0.22 14.48 4.41
C SER A 221 0.26 14.73 2.98
N THR A 222 -0.31 14.03 2.01
CA THR A 222 -0.04 14.33 0.59
C THR A 222 -1.13 15.20 0.01
N SER A 223 -0.83 15.97 -1.03
CA SER A 223 -1.84 16.80 -1.70
C SER A 223 -3.02 15.94 -2.19
N PRO A 224 -4.27 16.44 -2.06
CA PRO A 224 -5.43 15.78 -2.63
C PRO A 224 -5.39 15.93 -4.15
N ILE A 225 -4.88 14.90 -4.84
CA ILE A 225 -4.88 14.82 -6.31
C ILE A 225 -5.88 13.75 -6.73
N GLY A 226 -6.79 14.09 -7.64
CA GLY A 226 -7.88 13.23 -8.09
C GLY A 226 -9.04 13.15 -7.08
N ARG A 227 -9.12 12.04 -6.32
CA ARG A 227 -10.08 11.92 -5.20
C ARG A 227 -9.83 13.09 -4.24
N ARG A 228 -10.90 13.74 -3.78
CA ARG A 228 -10.85 14.93 -2.91
C ARG A 228 -10.07 14.73 -1.59
N SER A 229 -9.64 13.51 -1.26
CA SER A 229 -8.91 13.18 -0.05
C SER A 229 -7.38 13.13 -0.24
N PRO A 230 -6.62 13.65 0.73
CA PRO A 230 -5.16 13.48 0.76
C PRO A 230 -4.77 12.00 0.95
N GLY A 231 -3.50 11.67 0.78
CA GLY A 231 -2.92 10.40 1.22
C GLY A 231 -2.10 10.56 2.51
N THR A 232 -1.25 9.59 2.80
CA THR A 232 -0.30 9.64 3.93
C THR A 232 1.10 9.29 3.46
N VAL A 233 2.08 10.06 3.91
CA VAL A 233 3.50 9.68 3.87
C VAL A 233 4.01 9.45 5.28
N ALA A 234 4.99 8.56 5.44
CA ALA A 234 5.61 8.29 6.72
C ALA A 234 7.11 8.00 6.60
N SER A 235 7.89 8.36 7.60
CA SER A 235 9.34 8.13 7.65
C SER A 235 9.82 8.10 9.11
N TRP A 236 11.08 7.74 9.35
CA TRP A 236 11.66 7.75 10.70
C TRP A 236 11.91 9.15 11.28
N HIS A 237 11.93 10.18 10.42
CA HIS A 237 12.30 11.55 10.78
C HIS A 237 11.31 12.56 10.20
N ASP A 238 10.96 13.60 10.96
CA ASP A 238 10.01 14.63 10.52
C ASP A 238 10.55 15.47 9.34
N SER A 239 11.86 15.42 9.07
CA SER A 239 12.52 16.26 8.07
C SER A 239 11.99 15.99 6.66
N GLY A 240 11.23 16.94 6.12
CA GLY A 240 10.75 16.92 4.74
C GLY A 240 9.39 16.25 4.53
N LEU A 241 8.69 15.82 5.60
CA LEU A 241 7.30 15.39 5.48
C LEU A 241 6.36 16.61 5.41
N PRO A 242 5.39 16.65 4.49
CA PRO A 242 4.42 17.73 4.47
C PRO A 242 3.51 17.64 5.71
N PRO A 243 3.21 18.76 6.39
CA PRO A 243 2.48 18.73 7.64
C PRO A 243 1.02 18.28 7.43
N LEU A 244 0.46 17.63 8.45
CA LEU A 244 -0.99 17.44 8.54
C LEU A 244 -1.68 18.80 8.68
N SER A 245 -2.82 18.99 8.05
CA SER A 245 -3.72 20.12 8.30
C SER A 245 -4.25 20.08 9.74
N GLN A 246 -4.81 21.20 10.22
CA GLN A 246 -5.46 21.23 11.54
C GLN A 246 -6.60 20.21 11.64
N GLU A 247 -7.41 20.10 10.59
CA GLU A 247 -8.50 19.12 10.49
C GLU A 247 -8.00 17.69 10.70
N GLU A 248 -6.91 17.33 10.04
CA GLU A 248 -6.33 15.99 10.14
C GLU A 248 -5.77 15.71 11.53
N ARG A 249 -5.12 16.70 12.15
CA ARG A 249 -4.63 16.60 13.53
C ARG A 249 -5.77 16.43 14.52
N GLU A 250 -6.87 17.17 14.36
CA GLU A 250 -8.05 17.02 15.21
C GLU A 250 -8.74 15.67 15.01
N HIS A 251 -8.85 15.20 13.77
CA HIS A 251 -9.44 13.90 13.47
C HIS A 251 -8.66 12.76 14.15
N LEU A 252 -7.33 12.89 14.26
CA LEU A 252 -6.47 11.97 15.02
C LEU A 252 -6.73 11.96 16.54
N GLN A 253 -7.45 12.95 17.08
CA GLN A 253 -7.87 12.98 18.49
C GLN A 253 -9.26 12.37 18.71
N THR A 254 -9.84 11.73 17.69
CA THR A 254 -11.16 11.10 17.77
C THR A 254 -11.05 9.58 17.85
N ARG A 255 -12.17 8.90 18.14
CA ARG A 255 -12.27 7.42 18.09
C ARG A 255 -11.90 6.83 16.72
N ALA A 256 -11.92 7.60 15.64
CA ALA A 256 -11.47 7.12 14.33
C ALA A 256 -9.97 6.76 14.33
N ALA A 257 -9.17 7.38 15.20
CA ALA A 257 -7.74 7.14 15.32
C ALA A 257 -7.38 5.81 16.00
N ILE A 258 -8.34 5.15 16.66
CA ILE A 258 -8.09 3.85 17.28
C ILE A 258 -7.68 2.86 16.17
N PRO A 259 -6.47 2.28 16.25
CA PRO A 259 -5.92 1.46 15.18
C PRO A 259 -6.55 0.07 15.14
N TYR A 260 -6.38 -0.64 14.03
CA TYR A 260 -6.67 -2.07 13.97
C TYR A 260 -5.54 -2.85 14.65
N ARG A 261 -5.86 -4.02 15.22
CA ARG A 261 -4.90 -4.87 15.94
C ARG A 261 -5.06 -6.32 15.51
N ASP A 262 -3.95 -6.97 15.20
CA ASP A 262 -3.84 -8.40 14.88
C ASP A 262 -2.60 -8.97 15.60
N PRO A 263 -2.69 -9.21 16.93
CA PRO A 263 -1.52 -9.51 17.76
C PRO A 263 -0.71 -10.72 17.31
N GLN A 264 -1.36 -11.69 16.67
CA GLN A 264 -0.75 -12.94 16.20
C GLN A 264 -0.56 -12.99 14.68
N LEU A 265 -0.97 -11.95 13.96
CA LEU A 265 -0.88 -11.87 12.50
C LEU A 265 -1.60 -13.02 11.77
N CYS A 266 -2.70 -13.49 12.36
CA CYS A 266 -3.48 -14.60 11.82
C CYS A 266 -4.99 -14.45 12.02
N ASP A 267 -5.45 -13.36 12.64
CA ASP A 267 -6.89 -13.15 12.86
C ASP A 267 -7.63 -12.92 11.54
N SER A 268 -8.93 -13.25 11.53
CA SER A 268 -9.81 -12.92 10.40
C SER A 268 -10.14 -11.41 10.37
N ALA A 269 -10.53 -10.90 9.21
CA ALA A 269 -10.97 -9.51 9.07
C ALA A 269 -12.10 -9.15 10.05
N GLU A 270 -13.05 -10.07 10.24
CA GLU A 270 -14.17 -9.90 11.17
C GLU A 270 -13.70 -9.70 12.61
N ILE A 271 -12.79 -10.57 13.10
CA ILE A 271 -12.26 -10.48 14.46
C ILE A 271 -11.51 -9.16 14.67
N ILE A 272 -10.69 -8.76 13.69
CA ILE A 272 -9.92 -7.51 13.76
C ILE A 272 -10.86 -6.29 13.80
N CYS A 273 -11.91 -6.28 12.97
CA CYS A 273 -12.92 -5.23 12.95
C CYS A 273 -13.73 -5.17 14.25
N GLN A 274 -14.20 -6.32 14.76
CA GLN A 274 -14.93 -6.41 16.02
C GLN A 274 -14.11 -5.89 17.20
N ARG A 275 -12.83 -6.28 17.27
CA ARG A 275 -11.90 -5.80 18.30
C ARG A 275 -11.77 -4.27 18.28
N ARG A 276 -11.57 -3.69 17.10
CA ARG A 276 -11.48 -2.23 16.96
C ARG A 276 -12.79 -1.54 17.37
N VAL A 277 -13.94 -2.09 16.97
CA VAL A 277 -15.26 -1.54 17.35
C VAL A 277 -15.43 -1.55 18.87
N GLN A 278 -15.06 -2.64 19.54
CA GLN A 278 -15.11 -2.74 20.99
C GLN A 278 -14.23 -1.67 21.67
N GLU A 279 -13.00 -1.49 21.19
CA GLU A 279 -12.08 -0.48 21.71
C GLU A 279 -12.60 0.96 21.47
N GLN A 280 -13.23 1.21 20.33
CA GLN A 280 -13.92 2.47 20.04
C GLN A 280 -15.10 2.75 20.97
N GLN A 281 -15.85 1.73 21.36
CA GLN A 281 -16.99 1.89 22.26
C GLN A 281 -16.54 2.22 23.68
N THR A 282 -15.44 1.61 24.15
CA THR A 282 -14.91 1.83 25.50
C THR A 282 -14.00 3.06 25.62
N SER A 283 -13.61 3.69 24.51
CA SER A 283 -12.72 4.84 24.49
C SER A 283 -13.37 6.13 25.01
N CYS A 284 -12.61 6.91 25.78
CA CYS A 284 -12.99 8.26 26.21
C CYS A 284 -12.84 9.32 25.12
N LEU A 285 -12.22 8.99 23.97
CA LEU A 285 -12.05 9.92 22.86
C LEU A 285 -13.39 10.36 22.26
N GLU A 286 -13.41 11.55 21.67
CA GLU A 286 -14.59 12.10 21.01
C GLU A 286 -14.99 11.23 19.80
N PRO A 287 -16.28 10.92 19.59
CA PRO A 287 -16.75 10.30 18.35
C PRO A 287 -16.61 11.24 17.15
N THR A 288 -16.23 10.71 15.99
CA THR A 288 -16.08 11.48 14.74
C THR A 288 -17.34 12.26 14.35
N SER A 289 -18.53 11.76 14.66
CA SER A 289 -19.79 12.45 14.39
C SER A 289 -19.96 13.74 15.20
N ARG A 290 -19.45 13.78 16.44
CA ARG A 290 -19.48 14.98 17.28
C ARG A 290 -18.46 16.00 16.80
N TRP A 291 -17.25 15.55 16.47
CA TRP A 291 -16.21 16.38 15.85
C TRP A 291 -16.71 17.06 14.56
N ARG A 292 -17.32 16.30 13.63
CA ARG A 292 -17.92 16.84 12.39
C ARG A 292 -18.97 17.92 12.66
N LYS A 293 -19.83 17.72 13.66
CA LYS A 293 -20.88 18.70 14.05
C LYS A 293 -20.30 20.00 14.62
N ARG A 294 -19.17 19.95 15.33
CA ARG A 294 -18.50 21.19 15.79
C ARG A 294 -18.01 21.98 14.57
N ARG A 295 -17.34 21.30 13.65
CA ARG A 295 -16.77 21.93 12.45
C ARG A 295 -17.81 22.54 11.51
N SER A 296 -18.97 21.90 11.33
CA SER A 296 -20.03 22.46 10.49
C SER A 296 -20.71 23.70 11.07
N ARG A 297 -20.38 24.11 12.30
CA ARG A 297 -20.86 25.34 12.94
C ARG A 297 -19.83 26.47 12.88
N ASP A 298 -18.57 26.14 12.60
CA ASP A 298 -17.44 27.07 12.51
C ASP A 298 -17.18 27.53 11.05
N VAL A 299 -17.99 27.05 10.08
CA VAL A 299 -18.00 27.41 8.66
C VAL A 299 -19.33 28.08 8.34
#